data_AF-A0A014NZW5-F1
#
_entry.id   AF-A0A014NZW5-F1
#
_cell.length_a   1.000
_cell.length_b   1.000
_cell.length_c   1.000
_cell.angle_alpha   90.00
_cell.angle_beta   90.00
_cell.angle_gamma   90.00
#
_symmetry.space_group_name_H-M   'P 1'
#
loop_
_entity.id
_entity.type
_entity.pdbx_description
1 polymer ?
#
loop_
_entity_poly.entity_id
_entity_poly.type
_entity_poly.pdbx_seq_one_letter_code
_entity_poly.pdbx_strand_id
1 'polypeptide(L)'
;MSNANKPAQATPSPAPTDIEALQLRITALEEFLAHMATVIECERHGFSADRMNAWLDTATTRMQVTGSASPEKVKALRRLQRIVVG
;
A
#
# COMPACT_ATOMS: atom_id res chain seq x y z
N MET A 1 -41.25 -29.54 -21.76
CA MET A 1 -40.01 -28.77 -21.99
C MET A 1 -39.42 -28.43 -20.63
N SER A 2 -38.40 -29.16 -20.20
CA SER A 2 -37.75 -28.98 -18.90
C SER A 2 -36.76 -27.82 -18.97
N ASN A 3 -37.01 -26.73 -18.23
CA ASN A 3 -36.00 -25.70 -17.99
C ASN A 3 -35.13 -26.14 -16.81
N ALA A 4 -33.89 -26.54 -17.12
CA ALA A 4 -32.88 -26.81 -16.11
C ALA A 4 -32.45 -25.50 -15.44
N ASN A 5 -32.79 -25.35 -14.16
CA ASN A 5 -32.34 -24.26 -13.32
C ASN A 5 -30.83 -24.46 -13.04
N LYS A 6 -29.98 -23.68 -13.70
CA LYS A 6 -28.53 -23.65 -13.45
C LYS A 6 -28.31 -23.01 -12.07
N PRO A 7 -27.72 -23.70 -11.08
CA PRO A 7 -27.48 -23.08 -9.78
C PRO A 7 -26.55 -21.88 -9.97
N ALA A 8 -26.98 -20.71 -9.49
CA ALA A 8 -26.16 -19.52 -9.43
C ALA A 8 -24.91 -19.84 -8.60
N GLN A 9 -23.75 -19.81 -9.24
CA GLN A 9 -22.46 -20.04 -8.61
C GLN A 9 -22.26 -18.91 -7.60
N ALA A 10 -22.41 -19.21 -6.31
CA ALA A 10 -22.17 -18.24 -5.25
C ALA A 10 -20.73 -17.77 -5.34
N THR A 11 -20.52 -16.47 -5.59
CA THR A 11 -19.20 -15.85 -5.53
C THR A 11 -18.67 -16.08 -4.12
N PRO A 12 -17.50 -16.72 -3.92
CA PRO A 12 -16.96 -16.90 -2.59
C PRO A 12 -16.73 -15.52 -1.97
N SER A 13 -17.38 -15.26 -0.84
CA SER A 13 -17.09 -14.08 -0.03
C SER A 13 -15.63 -14.16 0.40
N PRO A 14 -14.83 -13.08 0.26
CA PRO A 14 -13.43 -13.08 0.68
C PRO A 14 -13.35 -13.46 2.16
N ALA A 15 -12.32 -14.25 2.50
CA ALA A 15 -12.10 -14.62 3.89
C ALA A 15 -11.80 -13.35 4.71
N PRO A 16 -12.15 -13.31 6.01
CA PRO A 16 -11.86 -12.16 6.87
C PRO A 16 -10.39 -11.71 6.82
N THR A 17 -9.46 -12.66 6.72
CA THR A 17 -8.02 -12.42 6.58
C THR A 17 -7.65 -11.67 5.29
N ASP A 18 -8.40 -11.87 4.20
CA ASP A 18 -8.16 -11.15 2.95
C ASP A 18 -8.61 -9.69 3.06
N ILE A 19 -9.70 -9.44 3.80
CA ILE A 19 -10.21 -8.10 4.06
C ILE A 19 -9.21 -7.31 4.93
N GLU A 20 -8.70 -7.91 6.00
CA GLU A 20 -7.68 -7.28 6.85
C GLU A 20 -6.39 -6.96 6.06
N ALA A 21 -5.94 -7.90 5.22
CA ALA A 21 -4.76 -7.69 4.39
C ALA A 21 -4.98 -6.58 3.33
N LEU A 22 -6.21 -6.42 2.83
CA LEU A 22 -6.60 -5.33 1.94
C LEU A 22 -6.61 -3.99 2.68
N GLN A 23 -7.24 -3.93 3.85
CA GLN A 23 -7.29 -2.73 4.69
C GLN A 23 -5.89 -2.24 5.03
N LEU A 24 -4.99 -3.14 5.42
CA LEU A 24 -3.59 -2.80 5.70
C LEU A 24 -2.88 -2.18 4.49
N ARG A 25 -3.16 -2.66 3.27
CA ARG A 25 -2.59 -2.10 2.03
C ARG A 25 -3.18 -0.74 1.70
N ILE A 26 -4.49 -0.54 1.93
CA ILE A 26 -5.15 0.75 1.74
C ILE A 26 -4.55 1.78 2.69
N THR A 27 -4.40 1.45 3.98
CA THR A 27 -3.75 2.34 4.94
C THR A 27 -2.31 2.66 4.54
N ALA A 28 -1.54 1.68 4.06
CA ALA A 28 -0.19 1.93 3.57
C ALA A 28 -0.16 2.84 2.32
N LEU A 29 -1.16 2.73 1.42
CA LEU A 29 -1.31 3.62 0.27
C LEU A 29 -1.67 5.05 0.69
N GLU A 30 -2.58 5.21 1.65
CA GLU A 30 -2.96 6.51 2.21
C GLU A 30 -1.76 7.20 2.87
N GLU A 31 -1.03 6.48 3.71
CA GLU A 31 0.21 6.98 4.34
C GLU A 31 1.26 7.33 3.28
N PHE A 32 1.41 6.51 2.23
CA PHE A 32 2.31 6.79 1.13
C PHE A 32 1.93 8.07 0.37
N LEU A 33 0.65 8.23 0.00
CA LEU A 33 0.15 9.41 -0.70
C LEU A 33 0.29 10.68 0.13
N ALA A 34 0.01 10.61 1.43
CA ALA A 34 0.18 11.74 2.34
C ALA A 34 1.64 12.25 2.35
N HIS A 35 2.59 11.32 2.45
CA HIS A 35 3.98 11.70 2.39
C HIS A 35 4.41 12.23 1.01
N MET A 36 3.90 11.63 -0.07
CA MET A 36 4.16 12.08 -1.44
C MET A 36 3.69 13.51 -1.69
N ALA A 37 2.53 13.88 -1.17
CA ALA A 37 2.02 15.25 -1.24
C ALA A 37 3.03 16.23 -0.60
N THR A 38 3.52 15.93 0.61
CA THR A 38 4.51 16.75 1.29
C THR A 38 5.80 16.90 0.47
N VAL A 39 6.29 15.82 -0.13
CA VAL A 39 7.53 15.89 -0.91
C VAL A 39 7.34 16.70 -2.18
N ILE A 40 6.23 16.50 -2.91
CA ILE A 40 5.93 17.27 -4.13
C ILE A 40 5.80 18.77 -3.81
N GLU A 41 5.16 19.13 -2.70
CA GLU A 41 5.03 20.52 -2.26
C GLU A 41 6.38 21.17 -1.92
N CYS A 42 7.33 20.38 -1.40
CA CYS A 42 8.65 20.87 -1.01
C CYS A 42 9.66 20.89 -2.17
N GLU A 43 9.43 20.10 -3.23
CA GLU A 43 10.45 19.85 -4.26
C GLU A 43 10.34 20.78 -5.48
N ARG A 44 11.04 21.90 -5.39
CA ARG A 44 11.00 23.01 -6.37
C ARG A 44 11.43 22.66 -7.81
N HIS A 45 12.18 21.58 -8.00
CA HIS A 45 12.76 21.17 -9.29
C HIS A 45 12.15 19.88 -9.85
N GLY A 46 10.99 19.48 -9.33
CA GLY A 46 10.32 18.24 -9.71
C GLY A 46 10.76 17.05 -8.87
N PHE A 47 9.90 16.05 -8.85
CA PHE A 47 10.06 14.85 -8.05
C PHE A 47 10.24 13.64 -8.95
N SER A 48 11.45 13.06 -8.96
CA SER A 48 11.77 11.88 -9.77
C SER A 48 11.52 10.57 -9.00
N ALA A 49 11.38 9.47 -9.75
CA ALA A 49 11.26 8.13 -9.17
C ALA A 49 12.46 7.77 -8.26
N ASP A 50 13.68 8.15 -8.64
CA ASP A 50 14.87 7.91 -7.80
C ASP A 50 14.82 8.66 -6.46
N ARG A 51 14.34 9.92 -6.47
CA ARG A 51 14.16 10.70 -5.24
C ARG A 51 13.05 10.11 -4.37
N MET A 52 11.99 9.60 -4.99
CA MET A 52 10.94 8.86 -4.30
C MET A 52 11.48 7.62 -3.60
N ASN A 53 12.32 6.84 -4.29
CA ASN A 53 12.95 5.66 -3.72
C ASN A 53 13.81 6.00 -2.49
N ALA A 54 14.69 6.99 -2.64
CA ALA A 54 15.60 7.41 -1.58
C ALA A 54 14.86 7.99 -0.36
N TRP A 55 13.79 8.75 -0.61
CA TRP A 55 12.95 9.28 0.45
C TRP A 55 12.20 8.16 1.20
N LEU A 56 11.60 7.20 0.49
CA LEU A 56 10.91 6.05 1.07
C LEU A 56 11.85 5.19 1.94
N ASP A 57 13.07 4.95 1.47
CA ASP A 57 14.08 4.23 2.23
C ASP A 57 14.43 4.96 3.53
N THR A 58 14.59 6.29 3.45
CA THR A 58 14.87 7.12 4.63
C THR A 58 13.72 7.10 5.63
N ALA A 59 12.48 7.27 5.14
CA ALA A 59 11.28 7.29 5.97
C ALA A 59 11.05 5.95 6.67
N THR A 60 11.09 4.84 5.93
CA THR A 60 10.91 3.50 6.50
C THR A 60 12.02 3.13 7.48
N THR A 61 13.26 3.50 7.20
CA THR A 61 14.38 3.30 8.14
C THR A 61 14.16 4.09 9.43
N ARG A 62 13.74 5.35 9.35
CA ARG A 62 13.41 6.15 10.54
C ARG A 62 12.27 5.54 11.34
N MET A 63 11.18 5.11 10.69
CA MET A 63 10.06 4.44 11.35
C MET A 63 10.49 3.18 12.09
N GLN A 64 11.42 2.40 11.53
CA GLN A 64 11.98 1.22 12.19
C GLN A 64 12.80 1.58 13.43
N VAL A 65 13.62 2.63 13.36
CA VAL A 65 14.46 3.07 14.46
C VAL A 65 13.64 3.70 15.60
N THR A 66 12.64 4.52 15.27
CA THR A 66 11.83 5.24 16.26
C THR A 66 10.64 4.45 16.77
N GLY A 67 10.25 3.37 16.08
CA GLY A 67 9.03 2.63 16.38
C GLY A 67 7.75 3.42 16.07
N SER A 68 7.82 4.46 15.24
CA SER A 68 6.67 5.33 14.95
C SER A 68 5.58 4.68 14.09
N ALA A 69 5.83 3.47 13.58
CA ALA A 69 4.85 2.65 12.86
C ALA A 69 5.05 1.16 13.22
N SER A 70 3.98 0.37 13.10
CA SER A 70 4.08 -1.08 13.36
C SER A 70 4.95 -1.78 12.31
N PRO A 71 5.59 -2.91 12.65
CA PRO A 71 6.39 -3.69 11.70
C PRO A 71 5.62 -4.09 10.43
N GLU A 72 4.33 -4.39 10.57
CA GLU A 72 3.43 -4.76 9.46
C GLU A 72 3.22 -3.60 8.49
N LYS A 73 3.00 -2.39 9.01
CA LYS A 73 2.86 -1.17 8.19
C LYS A 73 4.16 -0.85 7.45
N VAL A 74 5.31 -0.93 8.12
CA VAL A 74 6.61 -0.74 7.48
C VAL A 74 6.85 -1.76 6.37
N LYS A 75 6.51 -3.04 6.62
CA LYS A 75 6.62 -4.10 5.61
C LYS A 75 5.68 -3.87 4.42
N ALA A 76 4.47 -3.38 4.67
CA ALA A 76 3.52 -3.01 3.61
C ALA A 76 4.06 -1.84 2.76
N LEU A 77 4.61 -0.80 3.37
CA LEU A 77 5.23 0.33 2.67
C LEU A 77 6.43 -0.12 1.81
N ARG A 78 7.32 -0.98 2.33
CA ARG A 78 8.44 -1.54 1.54
C ARG A 78 7.97 -2.41 0.38
N ARG A 79 6.82 -3.10 0.52
CA ARG A 79 6.22 -3.85 -0.60
C ARG A 79 5.66 -2.89 -1.64
N LEU A 80 5.01 -1.81 -1.22
CA LEU A 80 4.47 -0.79 -2.11
C LEU A 80 5.57 -0.06 -2.89
N GLN A 81 6.67 0.32 -2.23
CA GLN A 81 7.84 0.92 -2.89
C GLN A 81 8.33 0.10 -4.08
N ARG A 82 8.42 -1.23 -3.93
CA ARG A 82 8.83 -2.14 -5.01
C ARG A 82 7.85 -2.22 -6.18
N ILE A 83 6.58 -1.86 -5.96
CA ILE A 83 5.56 -1.85 -7.03
C ILE A 83 5.60 -0.52 -7.79
N VAL A 84 5.87 0.59 -7.09
CA VAL A 84 5.78 1.94 -7.64
C VAL A 84 7.10 2.42 -8.24
N VAL A 85 8.24 1.95 -7.70
CA VAL A 85 9.58 2.40 -8.11
C VAL A 85 10.46 1.29 -8.71
N GLY A 86 10.08 0.02 -8.52
CA GLY A 86 10.74 -1.13 -9.16
C GLY A 86 10.25 -1.33 -10.58
#